data_AF-A0A1V4SGZ0-F1
#
_entry.id   AF-A0A1V4SGZ0-F1
#
_cell.length_a   1.000
_cell.length_b   1.000
_cell.length_c   1.000
_cell.angle_alpha   90.00
_cell.angle_beta   90.00
_cell.angle_gamma   90.00
#
_symmetry.space_group_name_H-M   'P 1'
#
loop_
_entity.id
_entity.type
_entity.pdbx_description
1 polymer ?
#
loop_
_entity_poly.entity_id
_entity_poly.type
_entity_poly.pdbx_seq_one_letter_code
_entity_poly.pdbx_strand_id
1 'polypeptide(L)'
;MDFLEILSLIIMAVGFVVVYSAKPVVKRFGLQEKQNCANASEMTEKEVQAYKMNKAVFNIKVKGLLISIPGLVLFILSFKR
;
A
#
# COMPACT_ATOMS: atom_id res chain seq x y z
N MET A 1 4.45 13.18 -25.15
CA MET A 1 3.63 12.28 -24.31
C MET A 1 2.95 11.27 -25.19
N ASP A 2 3.57 10.11 -25.31
CA ASP A 2 2.99 8.97 -26.01
C ASP A 2 1.93 8.29 -25.14
N PHE A 3 1.06 7.49 -25.76
CA PHE A 3 0.02 6.74 -25.06
C PHE A 3 0.58 5.88 -23.91
N LEU A 4 1.76 5.27 -24.11
CA LEU A 4 2.45 4.47 -23.09
C LEU A 4 2.88 5.31 -21.88
N GLU A 5 3.34 6.53 -22.11
CA GLU A 5 3.77 7.45 -21.06
C GLU A 5 2.57 7.87 -20.19
N ILE A 6 1.47 8.28 -20.83
CA ILE A 6 0.22 8.63 -20.13
C ILE A 6 -0.30 7.44 -19.31
N LEU A 7 -0.32 6.25 -19.90
CA LEU A 7 -0.77 5.04 -19.22
C LEU A 7 0.12 4.70 -18.01
N SER A 8 1.44 4.84 -18.16
CA SER A 8 2.39 4.58 -17.08
C SER A 8 2.19 5.53 -15.88
N LEU A 9 1.95 6.81 -16.16
CA LEU A 9 1.68 7.82 -15.13
C LEU A 9 0.36 7.55 -14.41
N ILE A 10 -0.69 7.13 -15.12
CA ILE A 10 -1.97 6.76 -14.50
C ILE A 10 -1.78 5.57 -13.56
N ILE A 11 -1.10 4.51 -14.00
CA ILE A 11 -0.87 3.32 -13.17
C ILE A 11 -0.04 3.67 -11.92
N MET A 12 1.01 4.47 -12.08
CA MET A 12 1.79 4.97 -10.95
C MET A 12 0.94 5.81 -10.00
N ALA A 13 0.15 6.75 -10.51
CA ALA A 13 -0.72 7.60 -9.70
C ALA A 13 -1.69 6.77 -8.87
N VAL A 14 -2.32 5.75 -9.46
CA VAL A 14 -3.21 4.82 -8.73
C VAL A 14 -2.47 4.10 -7.60
N GLY A 15 -1.28 3.56 -7.87
CA GLY A 15 -0.48 2.89 -6.84
C GLY A 15 -0.11 3.84 -5.68
N PHE A 16 0.30 5.08 -5.99
CA PHE A 16 0.57 6.12 -4.98
C PHE A 16 -0.66 6.52 -4.18
N VAL A 17 -1.83 6.66 -4.82
CA VAL A 17 -3.10 6.93 -4.13
C VAL A 17 -3.41 5.83 -3.13
N VAL A 18 -3.21 4.55 -3.50
CA VAL A 18 -3.42 3.41 -2.58
C VAL A 18 -2.46 3.49 -1.37
N VAL A 19 -1.19 3.82 -1.58
CA VAL A 19 -0.20 4.00 -0.50
C VAL A 19 -0.59 5.14 0.44
N TYR A 20 -0.99 6.29 -0.12
CA TYR A 20 -1.38 7.47 0.65
C TYR A 20 -2.68 7.23 1.44
N SER A 21 -3.66 6.57 0.82
CA SER A 21 -4.93 6.22 1.43
C SER A 21 -4.86 5.00 2.37
N ALA A 22 -3.69 4.39 2.58
CA ALA A 22 -3.57 3.19 3.41
C ALA A 22 -4.14 3.36 4.84
N LYS A 23 -3.79 4.46 5.52
CA LYS A 23 -4.25 4.73 6.89
C LYS A 23 -5.78 4.91 6.99
N PRO A 24 -6.43 5.78 6.20
CA PRO A 24 -7.88 5.91 6.22
C PRO A 24 -8.61 4.65 5.73
N VAL A 25 -8.06 3.90 4.76
CA VAL A 25 -8.63 2.62 4.30
C VAL A 25 -8.63 1.60 5.43
N VAL A 26 -7.50 1.41 6.12
CA VAL A 26 -7.44 0.48 7.26
C VAL A 26 -8.42 0.84 8.36
N LYS A 27 -8.55 2.14 8.67
CA LYS A 27 -9.48 2.63 9.69
C LYS A 27 -10.95 2.45 9.27
N ARG A 28 -11.30 2.76 8.02
CA ARG A 28 -12.68 2.63 7.50
C ARG A 28 -13.14 1.17 7.40
N PHE A 29 -12.26 0.26 6.99
CA PHE A 29 -12.62 -1.14 6.75
C PHE A 29 -12.30 -2.07 7.92
N GLY A 30 -11.86 -1.53 9.07
CA GLY A 30 -11.54 -2.34 10.26
C GLY A 30 -10.43 -3.38 10.02
N LEU A 31 -9.55 -3.16 9.04
CA LEU A 31 -8.58 -4.16 8.59
C LEU A 31 -7.56 -4.56 9.67
N GLN A 32 -7.44 -3.75 10.72
CA GLN A 32 -6.67 -4.06 11.93
C GLN A 32 -7.20 -5.27 12.69
N GLU A 33 -8.51 -5.52 12.70
CA GLU A 33 -9.13 -6.64 13.44
C GLU A 33 -8.79 -8.00 12.80
N LYS A 34 -8.56 -7.99 11.50
CA LYS A 34 -8.13 -9.16 10.72
C LYS A 34 -6.64 -9.48 10.85
N GLN A 35 -5.86 -8.65 11.55
CA GLN A 35 -4.43 -8.90 11.75
C GLN A 35 -4.18 -9.82 12.93
N ASN A 36 -3.49 -10.94 12.66
CA ASN A 36 -3.06 -11.86 13.69
C ASN A 36 -1.78 -11.35 14.38
N CYS A 37 -1.74 -11.45 15.71
CA CYS A 37 -0.65 -11.04 16.58
C CYS A 37 -0.29 -12.23 17.48
N ALA A 38 0.71 -13.01 17.07
CA ALA A 38 1.14 -14.21 17.80
C ALA A 38 1.70 -13.88 19.21
N ASN A 39 2.28 -12.69 19.38
CA ASN A 39 2.90 -12.25 20.64
C ASN A 39 1.96 -11.38 21.50
N ALA A 40 0.63 -11.53 21.34
CA ALA A 40 -0.34 -10.71 22.08
C ALA A 40 -0.26 -10.92 23.60
N SER A 41 0.26 -12.06 24.07
CA SER A 41 0.44 -12.35 25.50
C SER A 41 1.61 -11.59 26.16
N GLU A 42 2.58 -11.11 25.39
CA GLU A 42 3.77 -10.41 25.91
C GLU A 42 3.65 -8.88 25.80
N MET A 43 2.57 -8.40 25.20
CA MET A 43 2.35 -6.99 24.89
C MET A 43 1.13 -6.46 25.63
N THR A 44 1.15 -5.19 26.01
CA THR A 44 -0.05 -4.55 26.55
C THR A 44 -1.12 -4.40 25.47
N GLU A 45 -2.40 -4.33 25.86
CA GLU A 45 -3.51 -4.21 24.91
C GLU A 45 -3.36 -3.02 23.94
N LYS A 46 -2.80 -1.91 24.41
CA LYS A 46 -2.52 -0.71 23.60
C LYS A 46 -1.46 -1.00 22.53
N GLU A 47 -0.41 -1.73 22.88
CA GLU A 47 0.66 -2.08 21.95
C GLU A 47 0.18 -3.10 20.91
N VAL A 48 -0.66 -4.06 21.31
CA VAL A 48 -1.28 -5.02 20.38
C VAL A 48 -2.15 -4.30 19.36
N GLN A 49 -2.99 -3.34 19.79
CA GLN A 49 -3.81 -2.56 18.88
C GLN A 49 -2.97 -1.69 17.93
N ALA A 50 -1.94 -1.01 18.44
CA ALA A 50 -1.03 -0.22 17.62
C ALA A 50 -0.28 -1.09 16.60
N TYR A 51 0.18 -2.27 17.00
CA TYR A 51 0.83 -3.23 16.11
C TYR A 51 -0.11 -3.71 15.00
N LYS A 52 -1.33 -4.13 15.34
CA LYS A 52 -2.33 -4.57 14.35
C LYS A 52 -2.67 -3.47 13.35
N MET A 53 -2.84 -2.23 13.83
CA MET A 53 -3.05 -1.07 12.97
C MET A 53 -1.86 -0.84 12.01
N ASN A 54 -0.65 -0.81 12.55
CA ASN A 54 0.56 -0.59 11.74
C ASN A 54 0.79 -1.71 10.73
N LYS A 55 0.56 -2.97 11.11
CA LYS A 55 0.68 -4.14 10.23
C LYS A 55 -0.34 -4.09 9.09
N ALA A 56 -1.59 -3.74 9.38
CA ALA A 56 -2.62 -3.56 8.37
C ALA A 56 -2.27 -2.41 7.39
N VAL A 57 -1.80 -1.27 7.90
CA VAL A 57 -1.38 -0.13 7.09
C VAL A 57 -0.20 -0.51 6.20
N PHE A 58 0.80 -1.17 6.78
CA PHE A 58 1.96 -1.64 6.04
C PHE A 58 1.57 -2.59 4.91
N ASN A 59 0.66 -3.54 5.16
CA ASN A 59 0.19 -4.46 4.14
C ASN A 59 -0.49 -3.75 2.96
N ILE A 60 -1.34 -2.74 3.23
CA ILE A 60 -1.94 -1.91 2.16
C ILE A 60 -0.88 -1.11 1.41
N LYS A 61 0.11 -0.54 2.10
CA LYS A 61 1.21 0.19 1.45
C LYS A 61 2.04 -0.72 0.54
N VAL A 62 2.36 -1.93 0.97
CA VAL A 62 3.08 -2.91 0.15
C VAL A 62 2.27 -3.27 -1.09
N LYS A 63 0.95 -3.49 -0.95
CA LYS A 63 0.07 -3.72 -2.10
C LYS A 63 0.02 -2.53 -3.06
N GLY A 64 -0.08 -1.31 -2.54
CA GLY A 64 -0.05 -0.08 -3.34
C GLY A 64 1.26 0.08 -4.10
N LEU A 65 2.41 -0.18 -3.46
CA LEU A 65 3.72 -0.21 -4.11
C LEU A 65 3.78 -1.28 -5.21
N LEU A 66 3.22 -2.48 -4.97
CA LEU A 66 3.16 -3.55 -5.96
C LEU A 66 2.39 -3.14 -7.22
N ILE A 67 1.34 -2.33 -7.07
CA ILE A 67 0.57 -1.74 -8.18
C ILE A 67 1.40 -0.67 -8.91
N SER A 68 2.23 0.10 -8.20
CA SER A 68 3.10 1.12 -8.80
C SER A 68 4.23 0.52 -9.66
N ILE A 69 4.72 -0.68 -9.35
CA ILE A 69 5.83 -1.34 -10.08
C ILE A 69 5.57 -1.47 -11.59
N PRO A 70 4.46 -2.04 -12.07
CA PRO A 70 4.21 -2.13 -13.51
C PRO A 70 4.13 -0.77 -14.18
N GLY A 71 3.61 0.26 -13.49
CA GLY A 71 3.64 1.64 -13.98
C GLY A 71 5.07 2.18 -14.13
N LEU A 72 5.93 1.94 -13.13
CA LEU A 72 7.35 2.29 -13.19
C LEU A 72 8.10 1.56 -14.31
N VAL A 73 7.84 0.26 -14.51
CA VAL A 73 8.47 -0.51 -15.60
C VAL A 73 8.07 0.05 -16.96
N LEU A 74 6.78 0.32 -17.17
CA LEU A 74 6.28 0.94 -18.40
C LEU A 74 6.89 2.32 -18.63
N PHE A 75 6.99 3.13 -17.58
CA PHE A 75 7.60 4.46 -17.62
C PHE A 75 9.08 4.37 -18.05
N ILE A 76 9.87 3.49 -17.44
CA ILE A 76 11.29 3.26 -17.80
C ILE A 76 11.42 2.78 -19.25
N LEU A 77 10.57 1.86 -19.70
CA LEU A 77 10.58 1.38 -21.08
C LEU A 77 10.23 2.49 -22.09
N SER A 78 9.39 3.45 -21.69
CA SER A 78 9.03 4.59 -22.52
C SER A 78 10.23 5.51 -22.81
N PHE A 79 11.20 5.63 -21.90
CA PHE A 79 12.44 6.42 -22.12
C PHE A 79 13.52 5.68 -22.91
N LYS A 80 13.39 4.36 -23.07
CA LYS A 80 14.35 3.55 -23.82
C LYS A 80 14.11 3.62 -25.34
N ARG A 81 12.97 4.17 -25.77
CA ARG A 81 12.71 4.55 -27.17
C ARG A 81 13.21 5.95 -27.46
#